data_AF-A0A3B8U1W4-F1
#
_entry.id   AF-A0A3B8U1W4-F1
#
_cell.length_a   1.000
_cell.length_b   1.000
_cell.length_c   1.000
_cell.angle_alpha   90.00
_cell.angle_beta   90.00
_cell.angle_gamma   90.00
#
_symmetry.space_group_name_H-M   'P 1'
#
loop_
_entity.id
_entity.type
_entity.pdbx_description
1 polymer ?
#
loop_
_entity_poly.entity_id
_entity_poly.type
_entity_poly.pdbx_seq_one_letter_code
_entity_poly.pdbx_strand_id
1 'polypeptide(L)' 'DRYEAGLLLDACNRAKTLYFEHRENWDAMVERDMNKDVSWENSAKQYRELYVQMTQ' A
#
# COMPACT_ATOMS: atom_id res chain seq x y z
N ASP A 1 17.55 12.12 -5.79
CA ASP A 1 17.57 11.13 -6.89
C ASP A 1 18.91 10.46 -7.09
N ARG A 2 19.25 9.50 -6.21
CA ARG A 2 20.20 8.46 -6.60
C ARG A 2 19.39 7.20 -6.83
N TYR A 3 19.26 6.82 -8.10
CA TYR A 3 18.66 5.56 -8.49
C TYR A 3 19.68 4.45 -8.21
N GLU A 4 19.73 4.01 -6.96
CA GLU A 4 20.63 2.94 -6.53
C GLU A 4 20.05 1.62 -7.05
N ALA A 5 20.62 1.09 -8.13
CA ALA A 5 20.13 -0.08 -8.84
C ALA A 5 19.96 -1.33 -7.93
N GLY A 6 20.67 -1.39 -6.80
CA GLY A 6 20.54 -2.46 -5.81
C GLY A 6 19.23 -2.43 -5.02
N LEU A 7 18.58 -1.27 -4.83
CA LEU A 7 17.41 -1.16 -3.95
C LEU A 7 16.20 -1.95 -4.44
N LEU A 8 15.97 -1.98 -5.75
CA LEU A 8 14.89 -2.77 -6.34
C LEU A 8 15.17 -4.27 -6.19
N LEU A 9 16.42 -4.70 -6.44
CA LEU A 9 16.82 -6.10 -6.27
C LEU A 9 16.68 -6.54 -4.81
N ASP A 10 17.09 -5.69 -3.86
CA ASP A 10 16.94 -5.94 -2.43
C ASP A 10 15.47 -6.02 -2.02
N ALA A 11 14.61 -5.14 -2.56
CA ALA A 11 13.16 -5.19 -2.32
C ALA A 11 12.54 -6.49 -2.83
N CYS A 12 12.90 -6.93 -4.05
CA CYS A 12 12.46 -8.20 -4.60
C CYS A 12 12.94 -9.39 -3.75
N ASN A 13 14.19 -9.38 -3.29
CA ASN A 13 14.72 -10.43 -2.42
C ASN A 13 14.00 -10.46 -1.06
N ARG A 14 13.72 -9.30 -0.44
CA ARG A 14 12.91 -9.24 0.78
C ARG A 14 11.50 -9.80 0.57
N ALA A 15 10.86 -9.49 -0.56
CA ALA A 15 9.53 -10.02 -0.88
C ALA A 15 9.56 -11.55 -1.03
N LYS A 16 10.60 -12.10 -1.68
CA LYS A 16 10.80 -13.55 -1.78
C LYS A 16 10.99 -14.21 -0.42
N THR A 17 11.87 -13.65 0.44
CA THR A 17 12.08 -14.15 1.81
C THR A 17 10.76 -14.16 2.58
N LEU A 18 9.99 -13.06 2.54
CA LEU A 18 8.67 -13.00 3.19
C LEU A 18 7.73 -14.09 2.67
N TYR A 19 7.67 -14.30 1.36
CA TYR A 19 6.79 -15.30 0.74
C TYR A 19 7.15 -16.74 1.13
N PHE A 20 8.44 -17.10 1.10
CA PHE A 20 8.90 -18.47 1.29
C PHE A 20 9.15 -18.84 2.76
N GLU A 21 9.65 -17.91 3.58
CA GLU A 21 10.05 -18.17 4.96
C GLU A 21 9.01 -17.71 5.99
N HIS A 22 8.11 -16.81 5.61
CA HIS A 22 7.16 -16.17 6.51
C HIS A 22 5.74 -16.11 5.91
N ARG A 23 5.24 -17.28 5.46
CA ARG A 23 3.97 -17.38 4.72
C ARG A 23 2.77 -16.75 5.42
N GLU A 24 2.66 -16.91 6.74
CA GLU A 24 1.57 -16.30 7.53
C GLU A 24 1.59 -14.77 7.44
N ASN A 25 2.77 -14.16 7.50
CA ASN A 25 2.91 -12.70 7.37
C ASN A 25 2.56 -12.22 5.96
N TRP A 26 2.89 -13.02 4.93
CA TRP A 26 2.48 -12.74 3.56
C TRP A 26 0.96 -12.76 3.42
N ASP A 27 0.30 -13.80 3.92
CA ASP A 27 -1.16 -13.95 3.82
C ASP A 27 -1.89 -12.85 4.61
N ALA A 28 -1.40 -12.50 5.81
CA ALA A 28 -1.94 -11.39 6.60
C ALA A 28 -1.79 -10.03 5.88
N MET A 29 -0.66 -9.80 5.20
CA MET A 29 -0.47 -8.61 4.38
C MET A 29 -1.48 -8.55 3.23
N VAL A 30 -1.68 -9.67 2.52
CA VAL A 30 -2.66 -9.76 1.42
C VAL A 30 -4.07 -9.48 1.93
N GLU A 31 -4.50 -10.11 3.02
CA GLU A 31 -5.83 -9.89 3.59
C GLU A 31 -6.05 -8.42 3.98
N ARG A 32 -5.08 -7.82 4.68
CA ARG A 32 -5.12 -6.41 5.06
C ARG A 32 -5.30 -5.50 3.84
N ASP A 33 -4.52 -5.76 2.78
CA ASP A 33 -4.51 -4.92 1.60
C ASP A 33 -5.81 -5.07 0.79
N MET A 34 -6.38 -6.29 0.74
CA MET A 34 -7.68 -6.55 0.12
C MET A 34 -8.85 -5.93 0.90
N ASN A 35 -8.72 -5.78 2.22
CA ASN A 35 -9.71 -5.14 3.08
C ASN A 35 -9.66 -3.60 3.03
N LYS A 36 -8.66 -3.00 2.38
CA LYS A 36 -8.55 -1.55 2.29
C LYS A 36 -9.50 -1.00 1.23
N ASP A 37 -10.37 -0.06 1.62
CA ASP A 37 -11.22 0.65 0.68
C ASP A 37 -10.42 1.69 -0.13
N VAL A 38 -9.94 1.25 -1.29
CA VAL A 38 -9.28 2.09 -2.30
C VAL A 38 -10.22 2.43 -3.47
N SER A 39 -11.53 2.36 -3.25
CA SER A 39 -12.53 2.64 -4.28
C SER A 39 -12.57 4.12 -4.67
N TRP A 40 -13.09 4.39 -5.87
CA TRP A 40 -13.35 5.74 -6.35
C TRP A 40 -14.38 6.49 -5.51
N GLU A 41 -15.34 5.76 -4.92
CA GLU A 41 -16.34 6.34 -4.05
C GLU A 41 -15.70 6.94 -2.79
N ASN A 42 -14.79 6.19 -2.15
CA ASN A 42 -14.04 6.68 -1.00
C ASN A 42 -13.19 7.92 -1.35
N SER A 43 -12.53 7.91 -2.51
CA SER A 43 -11.75 9.06 -3.00
C SER A 43 -12.63 10.31 -3.18
N ALA A 44 -13.80 10.18 -3.80
CA ALA A 44 -14.72 11.30 -4.00
C ALA A 44 -15.25 11.89 -2.68
N LYS A 45 -15.51 11.05 -1.67
CA LYS A 45 -15.91 11.49 -0.32
C LYS A 45 -14.82 12.35 0.32
N GLN A 46 -13.55 11.92 0.26
CA GLN A 46 -12.41 12.68 0.79
C GLN A 46 -12.28 14.06 0.12
N TYR A 47 -12.43 14.14 -1.20
CA TYR A 47 -12.43 15.42 -1.91
C TYR A 47 -13.56 16.34 -1.44
N ARG A 48 -14.77 15.81 -1.29
CA ARG A 48 -15.92 16.59 -0.82
C ARG A 48 -15.70 17.12 0.60
N GLU A 49 -15.20 16.28 1.51
CA GLU A 49 -14.90 16.67 2.88
C GLU A 49 -13.87 17.80 2.93
N LEU A 50 -12.81 17.70 2.13
CA LEU A 50 -11.81 18.76 1.99
C LEU A 50 -12.45 20.09 1.56
N TYR A 51 -13.33 20.07 0.55
CA TYR A 51 -14.03 21.28 0.11
C TYR A 51 -14.92 21.89 1.22
N VAL A 52 -15.58 21.06 2.03
CA VAL A 52 -16.38 21.54 3.16
C VAL A 52 -15.49 22.20 4.22
N GLN A 53 -14.36 21.58 4.56
CA GLN A 53 -13.40 22.14 5.53
C GLN A 53 -12.79 23.47 5.08
N MET A 54 -12.62 23.66 3.77
CA MET A 54 -12.03 24.89 3.23
C MET A 54 -13.03 26.03 3.02
N THR A 55 -14.34 25.76 3.09
CA THR A 55 -15.42 26.74 2.82
C THR A 55 -16.24 27.09 4.06
N GLN A 56 -15.96 26.49 5.21
CA GLN A 56 -16.47 26.86 6.54
C GLN A 56 -15.45 27.71 7.28
#